data_AF-A0A1Y6BPC7-F1
#
_entry.id   AF-A0A1Y6BPC7-F1
#
_cell.length_a   1.000
_cell.length_b   1.000
_cell.length_c   1.000
_cell.angle_alpha   90.00
_cell.angle_beta   90.00
_cell.angle_gamma   90.00
#
_symmetry.space_group_name_H-M   'P 1'
#
loop_
_entity.id
_entity.type
_entity.pdbx_description
1 polymer ?
#
loop_
_entity_poly.entity_id
_entity_poly.type
_entity_poly.pdbx_seq_one_letter_code
_entity_poly.pdbx_strand_id
1 'polypeptide(L)'
;MASIGDLVPKAGIYTNPGVVVEKKEDGTVVIDTEPMTLHKYHRYTNTTGLSEKEKNTFNQILDSIYQNEDDVEKINGIQKNIDRLKVDPSNSKIVQYLRNQQSHLIRKAKDLPRTYNWDASAIRALPKDKV
;
A
#
# COMPACT_ATOMS: atom_id res chain seq x y z
N MET A 1 4.93 12.23 16.37
CA MET A 1 6.36 11.86 16.45
C MET A 1 6.72 11.06 15.20
N ALA A 2 7.90 11.28 14.63
CA ALA A 2 8.39 10.50 13.49
C ALA A 2 8.47 9.00 13.86
N SER A 3 8.18 8.11 12.93
CA SER A 3 8.29 6.65 13.04
C SER A 3 9.50 6.14 12.26
N ILE A 4 9.98 4.94 12.61
CA ILE A 4 10.98 4.25 11.78
C ILE A 4 10.40 4.08 10.37
N GLY A 5 11.23 4.37 9.37
CA GLY A 5 10.86 4.40 7.96
C GLY A 5 10.06 5.61 7.51
N ASP A 6 9.92 6.67 8.33
CA ASP A 6 9.35 7.94 7.85
C ASP A 6 10.34 8.69 6.97
N LEU A 7 9.83 9.30 5.89
CA LEU A 7 10.64 10.04 4.92
C LEU A 7 11.11 11.36 5.53
N VAL A 8 12.41 11.61 5.43
CA VAL A 8 13.02 12.91 5.72
C VAL A 8 13.45 13.52 4.38
N PRO A 9 12.74 14.55 3.87
CA PRO A 9 12.97 15.07 2.53
C PRO A 9 14.33 15.77 2.39
N LYS A 10 14.85 16.36 3.47
CA LYS A 10 16.20 16.95 3.56
C LYS A 10 16.71 16.84 4.99
N ALA A 11 17.79 16.11 5.20
CA ALA A 11 18.52 16.09 6.47
C ALA A 11 19.53 17.26 6.60
N GLY A 12 19.82 17.96 5.48
CA GLY A 12 20.67 19.15 5.38
C GLY A 12 20.53 19.85 4.02
N ILE A 13 21.26 20.95 3.81
CA ILE A 13 21.13 21.83 2.62
C ILE A 13 21.44 21.09 1.29
N TYR A 14 22.28 20.05 1.33
CA TYR A 14 22.72 19.27 0.17
C TYR A 14 22.58 17.75 0.33
N THR A 15 21.73 17.28 1.24
CA THR A 15 21.54 15.84 1.45
C THR A 15 20.42 15.30 0.58
N ASN A 16 20.62 14.12 0.01
CA ASN A 16 19.54 13.33 -0.56
C ASN A 16 18.45 13.04 0.49
N PRO A 17 17.19 12.81 0.06
CA PRO A 17 16.16 12.31 0.95
C PRO A 17 16.60 11.01 1.63
N GLY A 18 16.20 10.84 2.88
CA GLY A 18 16.48 9.64 3.64
C GLY A 18 15.28 9.17 4.45
N VAL A 19 15.48 8.14 5.24
CA VAL A 19 14.46 7.58 6.12
C VAL A 19 15.01 7.45 7.54
N VAL A 20 14.12 7.61 8.52
CA VAL A 20 14.47 7.38 9.93
C VAL A 20 14.74 5.89 10.14
N VAL A 21 15.96 5.52 10.54
CA VAL A 21 16.34 4.12 10.83
C VAL A 21 16.45 3.84 12.32
N GLU A 22 16.71 4.87 13.13
CA GLU A 22 16.88 4.74 14.58
C GLU A 22 16.32 5.97 15.29
N LYS A 23 15.81 5.75 16.50
CA LYS A 23 15.44 6.80 17.45
C LYS A 23 16.27 6.64 18.71
N LYS A 24 16.99 7.68 19.09
CA LYS A 24 17.81 7.69 20.30
C LYS A 24 16.98 8.15 21.49
N GLU A 25 17.44 7.79 22.68
CA GLU A 25 16.80 8.16 23.95
C GLU A 25 16.81 9.67 24.20
N ASP A 26 17.78 10.39 23.61
CA ASP A 26 17.91 11.84 23.67
C ASP A 26 16.92 12.60 22.76
N GLY A 27 16.06 11.86 22.04
CA GLY A 27 15.06 12.43 21.13
C GLY A 27 15.58 12.72 19.71
N THR A 28 16.86 12.44 19.43
CA THR A 28 17.42 12.55 18.07
C THR A 28 17.11 11.31 17.23
N VAL A 29 17.20 11.44 15.91
CA VAL A 29 16.96 10.35 14.96
C VAL A 29 18.17 10.15 14.05
N VAL A 30 18.45 8.90 13.70
CA VAL A 30 19.44 8.56 12.68
C VAL A 30 18.71 8.42 11.34
N ILE A 31 19.25 9.07 10.32
CA ILE A 31 18.69 9.10 8.97
C ILE A 31 19.63 8.34 8.04
N ASP A 32 19.08 7.36 7.34
CA ASP A 32 19.77 6.67 6.26
C ASP A 32 19.30 7.24 4.92
N THR A 33 20.25 7.72 4.12
CA THR A 33 20.02 8.30 2.80
C THR A 33 20.28 7.32 1.66
N GLU A 34 20.62 6.07 1.97
CA GLU A 34 20.82 5.02 0.97
C GLU A 34 19.52 4.74 0.20
N PRO A 35 19.55 4.72 -1.14
CA PRO A 35 18.35 4.53 -1.96
C PRO A 35 17.59 3.23 -1.66
N MET A 36 18.31 2.16 -1.34
CA MET A 36 17.69 0.86 -1.02
C MET A 36 16.91 0.89 0.29
N THR A 37 17.37 1.66 1.28
CA THR A 37 16.68 1.83 2.56
C THR A 37 15.41 2.65 2.37
N LEU A 38 15.45 3.68 1.52
CA LEU A 38 14.26 4.43 1.15
C LEU A 38 13.25 3.56 0.39
N HIS A 39 13.73 2.75 -0.55
CA HIS A 39 12.91 1.81 -1.32
C HIS A 39 12.29 0.70 -0.45
N LYS A 40 12.91 0.31 0.66
CA LYS A 40 12.34 -0.64 1.63
C LYS A 40 10.99 -0.15 2.17
N TYR A 41 10.87 1.14 2.47
CA TYR A 41 9.69 1.72 3.13
C TYR A 41 8.72 2.42 2.15
N HIS A 42 9.24 3.04 1.10
CA HIS A 42 8.48 3.92 0.20
C HIS A 42 8.46 3.43 -1.27
N ARG A 43 8.52 2.12 -1.48
CA ARG A 43 8.56 1.47 -2.81
C ARG A 43 7.52 2.00 -3.80
N TYR A 44 6.27 2.12 -3.35
CA TYR A 44 5.13 2.49 -4.20
C TYR A 44 4.70 3.94 -4.05
N THR A 45 4.77 4.45 -2.82
CA THR A 45 4.38 5.81 -2.47
C THR A 45 5.02 6.21 -1.15
N ASN A 46 4.97 7.50 -0.82
CA ASN A 46 5.34 7.97 0.50
C ASN A 46 4.33 7.41 1.51
N THR A 47 4.81 6.68 2.52
CA THR A 47 4.03 6.00 3.56
C THR A 47 4.31 6.58 4.95
N THR A 48 4.84 7.80 5.01
CA THR A 48 5.15 8.51 6.27
C THR A 48 3.92 8.56 7.19
N GLY A 49 4.11 8.25 8.47
CA GLY A 49 3.02 8.18 9.46
C GLY A 49 2.35 6.81 9.59
N LEU A 50 2.69 5.84 8.74
CA LEU A 50 2.51 4.42 9.03
C LEU A 50 3.60 3.93 9.99
N SER A 51 3.27 3.02 10.90
CA SER A 51 4.27 2.24 11.64
C SER A 51 5.04 1.30 10.71
N GLU A 52 6.20 0.80 11.14
CA GLU A 52 6.97 -0.17 10.35
C GLU A 52 6.15 -1.41 9.98
N LYS A 53 5.34 -1.93 10.91
CA LYS A 53 4.43 -3.06 10.64
C LYS A 53 3.40 -2.70 9.56
N GLU A 54 2.78 -1.54 9.65
CA GLU A 54 1.79 -1.08 8.66
C GLU A 54 2.44 -0.86 7.28
N LYS A 55 3.66 -0.31 7.22
CA LYS A 55 4.44 -0.15 5.98
C LYS A 55 4.71 -1.49 5.33
N ASN A 56 5.15 -2.48 6.12
CA ASN A 56 5.39 -3.83 5.62
C ASN A 56 4.11 -4.48 5.08
N THR A 57 2.99 -4.39 5.81
CA THR A 57 1.69 -4.90 5.35
C THR A 57 1.25 -4.23 4.04
N PHE A 58 1.37 -2.90 3.96
CA PHE A 58 1.03 -2.13 2.76
C PHE A 58 1.88 -2.57 1.55
N ASN A 59 3.20 -2.68 1.73
CA ASN A 59 4.11 -3.10 0.67
C ASN A 59 3.85 -4.54 0.22
N GLN A 60 3.58 -5.48 1.13
CA GLN A 60 3.25 -6.87 0.78
C GLN A 60 1.95 -6.97 -0.03
N ILE A 61 0.94 -6.18 0.33
CA ILE A 61 -0.33 -6.14 -0.43
C ILE A 61 -0.06 -5.64 -1.85
N LEU A 62 0.68 -4.55 -2.00
CA LEU A 62 0.98 -4.00 -3.33
C LEU A 62 1.93 -4.89 -4.13
N ASP A 63 2.91 -5.53 -3.50
CA ASP A 63 3.80 -6.50 -4.16
C ASP A 63 3.01 -7.62 -4.83
N SER A 64 1.98 -8.16 -4.14
CA SER A 64 1.11 -9.17 -4.73
C SER A 64 0.22 -8.62 -5.85
N ILE A 65 -0.26 -7.37 -5.73
CA ILE A 65 -1.15 -6.78 -6.73
C ILE A 65 -0.39 -6.39 -8.00
N TYR A 66 0.83 -5.86 -7.87
CA TYR A 66 1.66 -5.40 -8.98
C TYR A 66 2.33 -6.55 -9.76
N GLN A 67 2.12 -7.80 -9.36
CA GLN A 67 2.41 -8.98 -10.19
C GLN A 67 1.47 -9.08 -11.39
N ASN A 68 0.26 -8.50 -11.32
CA ASN A 68 -0.64 -8.45 -12.47
C ASN A 68 -0.12 -7.42 -13.48
N GLU A 69 -0.25 -7.69 -14.77
CA GLU A 69 0.18 -6.76 -15.81
C GLU A 69 -0.87 -5.67 -16.07
N ASP A 70 -2.15 -6.04 -16.08
CA ASP A 70 -3.29 -5.15 -16.35
C ASP A 70 -3.53 -4.16 -15.19
N ASP A 71 -3.60 -2.88 -15.53
CA ASP A 71 -3.89 -1.81 -14.56
C ASP A 71 -5.30 -1.93 -13.99
N VAL A 72 -6.27 -2.45 -14.74
CA VAL A 72 -7.63 -2.69 -14.24
C VAL A 72 -7.63 -3.79 -13.18
N GLU A 73 -6.88 -4.88 -13.39
CA GLU A 73 -6.72 -5.94 -12.40
C GLU A 73 -6.05 -5.42 -11.13
N LYS A 74 -5.03 -4.56 -11.27
CA LYS A 74 -4.40 -3.89 -10.13
C LYS A 74 -5.39 -3.04 -9.34
N ILE A 75 -6.17 -2.19 -10.03
CA ILE A 75 -7.20 -1.33 -9.39
C ILE A 75 -8.22 -2.17 -8.63
N ASN A 76 -8.71 -3.26 -9.22
CA ASN A 76 -9.63 -4.19 -8.59
C ASN A 76 -9.00 -4.93 -7.39
N GLY A 77 -7.73 -5.32 -7.51
CA GLY A 77 -6.96 -5.93 -6.43
C GLY A 77 -6.82 -5.01 -5.22
N ILE A 78 -6.57 -3.71 -5.45
CA ILE A 78 -6.54 -2.71 -4.38
C ILE A 78 -7.93 -2.57 -3.73
N GLN A 79 -8.99 -2.48 -4.54
CA GLN A 79 -10.37 -2.38 -4.04
C GLN A 79 -10.74 -3.56 -3.12
N LYS A 80 -10.44 -4.80 -3.56
CA LYS A 80 -10.71 -6.01 -2.76
C LYS A 80 -9.99 -5.97 -1.40
N ASN A 81 -8.76 -5.48 -1.37
CA ASN A 81 -8.02 -5.34 -0.11
C ASN A 81 -8.57 -4.23 0.78
N ILE A 82 -9.00 -3.09 0.20
CA ILE A 82 -9.71 -2.04 0.94
C ILE A 82 -10.98 -2.62 1.59
N ASP A 83 -11.78 -3.35 0.83
CA ASP A 83 -13.04 -3.92 1.33
C ASP A 83 -12.83 -4.97 2.42
N ARG A 84 -11.75 -5.75 2.33
CA ARG A 84 -11.34 -6.69 3.37
C ARG A 84 -10.88 -5.98 4.64
N LEU A 85 -10.05 -4.94 4.52
CA LEU A 85 -9.39 -4.30 5.67
C LEU A 85 -10.28 -3.26 6.36
N LYS A 86 -11.23 -2.63 5.65
CA LYS A 86 -12.10 -1.59 6.22
C LYS A 86 -13.00 -2.07 7.36
N VAL A 87 -13.17 -3.39 7.51
CA VAL A 87 -13.98 -4.00 8.58
C VAL A 87 -13.35 -3.81 9.96
N ASP A 88 -12.02 -3.67 10.02
CA ASP A 88 -11.27 -3.48 11.26
C ASP A 88 -10.74 -2.02 11.33
N PRO A 89 -11.19 -1.21 12.30
CA PRO A 89 -10.74 0.17 12.48
C PRO A 89 -9.22 0.32 12.65
N SER A 90 -8.52 -0.70 13.14
CA SER A 90 -7.07 -0.69 13.31
C SER A 90 -6.32 -0.53 11.98
N ASN A 91 -6.94 -0.94 10.86
CA ASN A 91 -6.37 -0.84 9.51
C ASN A 91 -6.72 0.47 8.79
N SER A 92 -7.39 1.41 9.46
CA SER A 92 -7.89 2.66 8.86
C SER A 92 -6.80 3.44 8.08
N LYS A 93 -5.59 3.51 8.62
CA LYS A 93 -4.45 4.16 7.96
C LYS A 93 -4.02 3.42 6.69
N ILE A 94 -3.85 2.09 6.76
CA ILE A 94 -3.49 1.27 5.59
C ILE A 94 -4.55 1.44 4.50
N VAL A 95 -5.83 1.39 4.87
CA VAL A 95 -6.96 1.58 3.94
C VAL A 95 -6.89 2.95 3.27
N GLN A 96 -6.59 4.02 4.02
CA GLN A 96 -6.43 5.36 3.45
C GLN A 96 -5.28 5.41 2.44
N TYR A 97 -4.13 4.80 2.74
CA TYR A 97 -3.00 4.72 1.82
C TYR A 97 -3.31 3.89 0.56
N LEU A 98 -4.04 2.78 0.70
CA LEU A 98 -4.49 1.99 -0.44
C LEU A 98 -5.44 2.79 -1.35
N ARG A 99 -6.38 3.56 -0.79
CA ARG A 99 -7.26 4.46 -1.56
C ARG A 99 -6.47 5.53 -2.32
N ASN A 100 -5.43 6.09 -1.70
CA ASN A 100 -4.55 7.04 -2.36
C ASN A 100 -3.81 6.39 -3.53
N GLN A 101 -3.29 5.17 -3.35
CA GLN A 101 -2.62 4.42 -4.42
C GLN A 101 -3.59 4.07 -5.56
N GLN A 102 -4.80 3.62 -5.23
CA GLN A 102 -5.85 3.34 -6.19
C GLN A 102 -6.16 4.59 -7.04
N SER A 103 -6.31 5.74 -6.38
CA SER A 103 -6.59 7.02 -7.05
C SER A 103 -5.44 7.46 -7.95
N HIS A 104 -4.18 7.24 -7.53
CA HIS A 104 -3.02 7.47 -8.37
C HIS A 104 -3.02 6.57 -9.61
N LEU A 105 -3.31 5.28 -9.42
CA LEU A 105 -3.32 4.30 -10.50
C LEU A 105 -4.43 4.58 -11.51
N ILE A 106 -5.65 4.91 -11.06
CA ILE A 106 -6.78 5.32 -11.92
C ILE A 106 -6.37 6.52 -12.80
N ARG A 107 -5.73 7.54 -12.21
CA ARG A 107 -5.27 8.72 -12.96
C ARG A 107 -4.20 8.36 -14.00
N LYS A 108 -3.32 7.42 -13.69
CA LYS A 108 -2.24 6.98 -14.60
C LYS A 108 -2.79 6.13 -15.75
N ALA A 109 -3.61 5.14 -15.42
CA ALA A 109 -4.19 4.20 -16.40
C ALA A 109 -5.27 4.85 -17.26
N LYS A 110 -5.93 5.90 -16.75
CA LYS A 110 -7.17 6.48 -17.32
C LYS A 110 -8.32 5.48 -17.40
N ASP A 111 -8.23 4.40 -16.64
CA ASP A 111 -9.23 3.33 -16.55
C ASP A 111 -9.86 3.30 -15.15
N LEU A 112 -11.14 2.92 -15.11
CA LEU A 112 -11.91 2.77 -13.89
C LEU A 112 -11.98 1.29 -13.46
N PRO A 113 -12.22 1.02 -12.15
CA PRO A 113 -12.48 -0.33 -11.69
C PRO A 113 -13.64 -0.97 -12.47
N ARG A 114 -13.48 -2.22 -12.90
CA ARG A 114 -14.59 -2.97 -13.52
C ARG A 114 -15.53 -3.46 -12.43
N THR A 115 -16.80 -3.05 -12.50
CA THR A 115 -17.88 -3.61 -11.68
C THR A 115 -18.42 -4.87 -12.36
N TYR A 116 -18.12 -6.04 -11.81
CA TYR A 116 -18.76 -7.28 -12.25
C TYR A 116 -20.13 -7.40 -11.57
N ASN A 117 -21.20 -7.13 -12.32
CA ASN A 117 -22.55 -7.51 -11.90
C ASN A 117 -22.71 -9.01 -12.18
N TRP A 118 -23.03 -9.79 -11.14
CA TRP A 118 -23.37 -11.19 -11.31
C TRP A 118 -24.88 -11.34 -11.44
N ASP A 119 -25.32 -12.09 -12.44
CA ASP A 119 -26.70 -12.49 -12.59
C ASP A 119 -26.94 -13.74 -11.74
N ALA A 120 -27.80 -13.62 -10.72
CA ALA A 120 -28.18 -14.72 -9.84
C ALA A 120 -28.75 -15.92 -10.61
N SER A 121 -29.37 -15.68 -11.77
CA SER A 121 -29.96 -16.73 -12.61
C SER A 121 -28.92 -17.47 -13.47
N ALA A 122 -27.70 -16.94 -13.60
CA ALA A 122 -26.62 -17.53 -14.40
C ALA A 122 -25.59 -18.32 -13.57
N ILE A 123 -25.83 -18.48 -12.25
CA ILE A 123 -24.95 -19.26 -11.39
C ILE A 123 -25.07 -20.74 -11.77
N ARG A 124 -24.02 -21.29 -12.39
CA ARG A 124 -23.89 -22.75 -12.59
C ARG A 124 -23.76 -23.41 -11.22
N ALA A 125 -24.85 -23.99 -10.72
CA ALA A 125 -24.81 -24.83 -9.53
C ALA A 125 -23.80 -25.97 -9.74
N LEU A 126 -22.97 -26.24 -8.74
CA LEU A 126 -22.05 -27.38 -8.76
C LEU A 126 -22.86 -28.68 -8.98
N PRO A 127 -22.40 -29.59 -9.86
CA PRO A 127 -23.08 -30.86 -10.06
C PRO A 127 -23.17 -31.60 -8.71
N LYS A 128 -24.37 -32.07 -8.37
CA LYS A 128 -24.72 -32.70 -7.09
C LYS A 128 -24.06 -34.09 -6.87
N ASP A 129 -23.19 -34.54 -7.76
CA ASP A 129 -22.75 -35.94 -7.80
C ASP A 129 -21.43 -36.22 -7.06
N LYS A 130 -21.11 -35.45 -6.01
CA LYS A 130 -20.00 -35.76 -5.09
C LYS A 130 -20.36 -35.48 -3.62
N VAL A 131 -21.42 -36.14 -3.12
CA VAL A 131 -21.62 -36.39 -1.69
C VAL A 131 -21.62 -37.89 -1.47
#